data_AF-A0AA43JY50-F1
#
_entry.id   AF-A0AA43JY50-F1
#
_cell.length_a   1.000
_cell.length_b   1.000
_cell.length_c   1.000
_cell.angle_alpha   90.00
_cell.angle_beta   90.00
_cell.angle_gamma   90.00
#
_symmetry.space_group_name_H-M   'P 1'
#
loop_
_entity.id
_entity.type
_entity.pdbx_description
1 polymer ?
#
loop_
_entity_poly.entity_id
_entity_poly.type
_entity_poly.pdbx_seq_one_letter_code
_entity_poly.pdbx_strand_id
1 'polypeptide(L)'
;MSAVMLALSNNASASLLEAAQSTISLRTQCVSSHAATSIFLNSVEATISQINKEIMTWRETYREIDESSSPELYFDDVNTAKLLDADTFVRASEEMLRIQVTDLFADNATQLPDDIIAGIRRLRVTVAKLRMAIGNVLSIEAQLRPAKPTDKAKVSNEFLTALKTATSNTYYH
;
A
#
# COMPACT_ATOMS: atom_id res chain seq x y z
N MET A 1 -17.19 -14.76 13.43
CA MET A 1 -16.11 -13.99 12.78
C MET A 1 -16.72 -13.27 11.59
N SER A 2 -16.81 -11.93 11.65
CA SER A 2 -17.13 -11.14 10.46
C SER A 2 -15.98 -11.35 9.46
N ALA A 3 -16.28 -11.67 8.22
CA ALA A 3 -15.24 -11.87 7.20
C ALA A 3 -14.57 -10.51 6.93
N VAL A 4 -13.45 -10.25 7.60
CA VAL A 4 -12.64 -9.08 7.33
C VAL A 4 -12.05 -9.26 5.94
N MET A 5 -12.50 -8.42 5.01
CA MET A 5 -12.09 -8.48 3.62
C MET A 5 -10.88 -7.56 3.44
N LEU A 6 -9.69 -8.14 3.25
CA LEU A 6 -8.45 -7.41 2.98
C LEU A 6 -8.38 -6.93 1.53
N ALA A 7 -9.41 -6.23 1.06
CA ALA A 7 -9.50 -5.69 -0.29
C ALA A 7 -9.78 -4.19 -0.23
N LEU A 8 -9.31 -3.47 -1.25
CA LEU A 8 -9.74 -2.09 -1.46
C LEU A 8 -11.25 -2.05 -1.69
N SER A 9 -11.91 -1.04 -1.12
CA SER A 9 -13.28 -0.75 -1.52
C SER A 9 -13.36 -0.30 -2.99
N ASN A 10 -14.49 -0.59 -3.64
CA ASN A 10 -14.77 -0.11 -5.00
C ASN A 10 -14.70 1.43 -5.08
N ASN A 11 -15.12 2.11 -4.01
CA ASN A 11 -15.11 3.57 -3.93
C ASN A 11 -13.67 4.10 -3.87
N ALA A 12 -12.79 3.50 -3.08
CA ALA A 12 -11.38 3.89 -3.02
C ALA A 12 -10.68 3.65 -4.37
N SER A 13 -10.97 2.52 -5.02
CA SER A 13 -10.43 2.17 -6.33
C SER A 13 -10.85 3.18 -7.41
N ALA A 14 -12.14 3.53 -7.46
CA ALA A 14 -12.67 4.54 -8.37
C ALA A 14 -12.06 5.93 -8.09
N SER A 15 -12.01 6.35 -6.82
CA SER A 15 -11.47 7.65 -6.41
C SER A 15 -9.98 7.82 -6.78
N LEU A 16 -9.18 6.75 -6.72
CA LEU A 16 -7.79 6.78 -7.16
C LEU A 16 -7.66 7.02 -8.68
N LEU A 17 -8.54 6.42 -9.48
CA LEU A 17 -8.58 6.64 -10.93
C LEU A 17 -9.09 8.05 -11.27
N GLU A 18 -10.14 8.51 -10.60
CA GLU A 18 -10.68 9.86 -10.74
C GLU A 18 -9.63 10.94 -10.43
N ALA A 19 -8.78 10.74 -9.43
CA ALA A 19 -7.67 11.64 -9.12
C ALA A 19 -6.72 11.87 -10.31
N ALA A 20 -6.36 10.80 -11.02
CA ALA A 20 -5.51 10.91 -12.20
C ALA A 20 -6.25 11.59 -13.37
N GLN A 21 -7.54 11.27 -13.56
CA GLN A 21 -8.37 11.87 -14.61
C GLN A 21 -8.62 13.37 -14.39
N SER A 22 -8.82 13.80 -13.15
CA SER A 22 -9.00 15.22 -12.81
C SER A 22 -7.73 16.01 -13.09
N THR A 23 -6.56 15.41 -12.91
CA THR A 23 -5.26 16.03 -13.24
C THR A 23 -5.09 16.19 -14.77
N ILE A 24 -5.50 15.18 -15.56
CA ILE A 24 -5.53 15.25 -17.03
C ILE A 24 -6.51 16.34 -17.52
N SER A 25 -7.70 16.40 -16.92
CA SER A 25 -8.73 17.38 -17.28
C SER A 25 -8.25 18.81 -17.01
N LEU A 26 -7.55 19.02 -15.90
CA LEU A 26 -6.94 20.32 -15.58
C LEU A 26 -5.80 20.71 -16.52
N ARG A 27 -5.04 19.74 -17.05
CA ARG A 27 -4.00 19.99 -18.06
C ARG A 27 -4.58 20.44 -19.41
N THR A 28 -5.75 19.92 -19.78
CA THR A 28 -6.40 20.17 -21.09
C THR A 28 -7.31 21.40 -21.09
N GLN A 29 -7.92 21.73 -19.96
CA GLN A 29 -8.74 22.93 -19.80
C GLN A 29 -7.86 24.11 -19.42
N CYS A 30 -8.00 25.24 -20.12
CA CYS A 30 -7.24 26.46 -19.84
C CYS A 30 -7.29 26.80 -18.33
N VAL A 31 -6.15 26.70 -17.65
CA VAL A 31 -5.96 26.78 -16.19
C VAL A 31 -6.47 28.11 -15.60
N SER A 32 -6.70 29.11 -16.44
CA SER A 32 -7.15 30.46 -16.08
C SER A 32 -8.66 30.60 -15.80
N SER A 33 -9.48 29.55 -15.96
CA SER A 33 -10.90 29.64 -15.62
C SER A 33 -11.17 29.33 -14.14
N HIS A 34 -11.78 30.27 -13.43
CA HIS A 34 -12.20 30.09 -12.03
C HIS A 34 -13.13 28.89 -11.84
N ALA A 35 -13.96 28.57 -12.85
CA ALA A 35 -14.84 27.39 -12.84
C ALA A 35 -14.06 26.07 -12.96
N ALA A 36 -13.00 26.01 -13.78
CA ALA A 36 -12.16 24.82 -13.90
C ALA A 36 -11.40 24.54 -12.59
N THR A 37 -10.92 25.61 -11.95
CA THR A 37 -10.24 25.55 -10.65
C THR A 37 -11.16 24.99 -9.56
N SER A 38 -12.40 25.48 -9.45
CA SER A 38 -13.34 25.02 -8.43
C SER A 38 -13.82 23.58 -8.66
N ILE A 39 -14.06 23.19 -9.91
CA ILE A 39 -14.41 21.81 -10.27
C ILE A 39 -13.29 20.84 -9.87
N PHE A 40 -12.04 21.19 -10.19
CA PHE A 40 -10.89 20.38 -9.81
C PHE A 40 -10.78 20.24 -8.28
N LEU A 41 -10.83 21.35 -7.54
CA LEU A 41 -10.70 21.32 -6.09
C LEU A 41 -11.81 20.52 -5.42
N ASN A 42 -13.05 20.63 -5.90
CA ASN A 42 -14.18 19.85 -5.38
C ASN A 42 -13.99 18.34 -5.64
N SER A 43 -13.51 17.97 -6.83
CA SER A 43 -13.19 16.59 -7.16
C SER A 43 -12.07 16.06 -6.26
N VAL A 44 -10.99 16.82 -6.10
CA VAL A 44 -9.86 16.45 -5.23
C VAL A 44 -10.30 16.25 -3.79
N GLU A 45 -11.14 17.15 -3.25
CA GLU A 45 -11.61 17.04 -1.87
C GLU A 45 -12.53 15.83 -1.68
N ALA A 46 -13.40 15.53 -2.65
CA ALA A 46 -14.23 14.33 -2.64
C ALA A 46 -13.37 13.05 -2.67
N THR A 47 -12.36 13.00 -3.54
CA THR A 47 -11.39 11.89 -3.61
C THR A 47 -10.63 11.72 -2.29
N ILE A 48 -10.11 12.81 -1.73
CA ILE A 48 -9.40 12.79 -0.44
C ILE A 48 -10.30 12.25 0.67
N SER A 49 -11.57 12.67 0.71
CA SER A 49 -12.55 12.18 1.69
C SER A 49 -12.75 10.67 1.60
N GLN A 50 -12.89 10.12 0.38
CA GLN A 50 -13.05 8.67 0.19
C GLN A 50 -11.79 7.89 0.54
N ILE A 51 -10.61 8.37 0.14
CA ILE A 51 -9.34 7.73 0.49
C ILE A 51 -9.11 7.77 2.01
N ASN A 52 -9.49 8.85 2.69
CA ASN A 52 -9.39 8.92 4.15
C ASN A 52 -10.30 7.91 4.86
N LYS A 53 -11.51 7.67 4.34
CA LYS A 53 -12.37 6.59 4.87
C LYS A 53 -11.70 5.23 4.72
N GLU A 54 -11.14 4.97 3.54
CA GLU A 54 -10.41 3.73 3.28
C GLU A 54 -9.19 3.57 4.20
N ILE A 55 -8.42 4.64 4.43
CA ILE A 55 -7.30 4.65 5.39
C ILE A 55 -7.77 4.25 6.78
N MET A 56 -8.91 4.79 7.23
CA MET A 56 -9.47 4.45 8.54
C MET A 56 -9.87 2.98 8.62
N THR A 57 -10.47 2.43 7.55
CA THR A 57 -10.76 1.00 7.45
C THR A 57 -9.49 0.16 7.58
N TRP A 58 -8.43 0.46 6.83
CA TRP A 58 -7.17 -0.28 6.90
C TRP A 58 -6.49 -0.17 8.27
N ARG A 59 -6.57 0.99 8.93
CA ARG A 59 -6.05 1.16 10.30
C ARG A 59 -6.84 0.38 11.33
N GLU A 60 -8.16 0.34 11.18
CA GLU A 60 -9.03 -0.47 12.02
C GLU A 60 -8.72 -1.95 11.85
N THR A 61 -8.63 -2.42 10.59
CA THR A 61 -8.23 -3.79 10.27
C THR A 61 -6.86 -4.14 10.83
N TYR A 62 -5.88 -3.25 10.71
CA TYR A 62 -4.57 -3.44 11.34
C TYR A 62 -4.71 -3.65 12.86
N ARG A 63 -5.48 -2.79 13.54
CA ARG A 63 -5.70 -2.90 14.98
C ARG A 63 -6.41 -4.21 15.35
N GLU A 64 -7.46 -4.58 14.63
CA GLU A 64 -8.19 -5.83 14.85
C GLU A 64 -7.29 -7.07 14.72
N ILE A 65 -6.34 -7.06 13.78
CA ILE A 65 -5.37 -8.15 13.60
C ILE A 65 -4.33 -8.15 14.72
N ASP A 66 -3.77 -7.00 15.05
CA ASP A 66 -2.72 -6.83 16.07
C ASP A 66 -3.20 -7.19 17.48
N GLU A 67 -4.46 -6.87 17.79
CA GLU A 67 -5.09 -7.19 19.08
C GLU A 67 -5.71 -8.60 19.11
N SER A 68 -5.69 -9.34 17.99
CA SER A 68 -6.26 -10.68 17.90
C SER A 68 -5.43 -11.72 18.63
N SER A 69 -6.10 -12.70 19.27
CA SER A 69 -5.44 -13.88 19.83
C SER A 69 -4.92 -14.85 18.77
N SER A 70 -5.41 -14.73 17.52
CA SER A 70 -5.05 -15.62 16.39
C SER A 70 -4.92 -14.82 15.09
N PRO A 71 -3.92 -13.93 14.97
CA PRO A 71 -3.73 -13.07 13.80
C PRO A 71 -3.58 -13.84 12.48
N GLU A 72 -3.03 -15.05 12.53
CA GLU A 72 -2.84 -15.94 11.38
C GLU A 72 -4.14 -16.30 10.65
N LEU A 73 -5.29 -16.28 11.34
CA LEU A 73 -6.59 -16.61 10.75
C LEU A 73 -7.11 -15.53 9.78
N TYR A 74 -6.53 -14.34 9.80
CA TYR A 74 -6.90 -13.25 8.89
C TYR A 74 -6.22 -13.40 7.51
N PHE A 75 -5.15 -14.19 7.43
CA PHE A 75 -4.29 -14.33 6.25
C PHE A 75 -4.43 -15.70 5.60
N ASP A 76 -5.64 -16.07 5.19
CA ASP A 76 -5.82 -17.19 4.26
C ASP A 76 -5.32 -16.83 2.84
N ASP A 77 -5.24 -17.82 1.95
CA ASP A 77 -4.74 -17.62 0.58
C ASP A 77 -5.55 -16.55 -0.18
N VAL A 78 -6.87 -16.45 0.09
CA VAL A 78 -7.76 -15.52 -0.61
C VAL A 78 -7.55 -14.09 -0.12
N ASN A 79 -7.49 -13.88 1.19
CA ASN A 79 -7.27 -12.59 1.81
C ASN A 79 -5.84 -12.09 1.54
N THR A 80 -4.86 -12.99 1.53
CA THR A 80 -3.48 -12.65 1.16
C THR A 80 -3.39 -12.20 -0.29
N ALA A 81 -4.06 -12.90 -1.21
CA ALA A 81 -4.12 -12.48 -2.61
C ALA A 81 -4.76 -11.09 -2.77
N LYS A 82 -5.91 -10.86 -2.13
CA LYS A 82 -6.60 -9.55 -2.15
C LYS A 82 -5.78 -8.42 -1.56
N LEU A 83 -5.02 -8.69 -0.49
CA LEU A 83 -4.13 -7.72 0.13
C LEU A 83 -3.00 -7.31 -0.83
N LEU A 84 -2.43 -8.28 -1.55
CA LEU A 84 -1.40 -8.03 -2.56
C LEU A 84 -1.96 -7.27 -3.77
N ASP A 85 -3.18 -7.61 -4.22
CA ASP A 85 -3.88 -6.87 -5.28
C ASP A 85 -4.13 -5.42 -4.87
N ALA A 86 -4.57 -5.19 -3.63
CA ALA A 86 -4.77 -3.86 -3.06
C ALA A 86 -3.47 -3.03 -3.05
N ASP A 87 -2.36 -3.59 -2.54
CA ASP A 87 -1.06 -2.91 -2.54
C ASP A 87 -0.58 -2.60 -3.97
N THR A 88 -0.69 -3.57 -4.88
CA THR A 88 -0.32 -3.39 -6.28
C THR A 88 -1.12 -2.27 -6.94
N PHE A 89 -2.44 -2.24 -6.72
CA PHE A 89 -3.33 -1.23 -7.28
C PHE A 89 -3.02 0.17 -6.73
N VAL A 90 -2.82 0.32 -5.42
CA VAL A 90 -2.48 1.62 -4.83
C VAL A 90 -1.14 2.12 -5.33
N ARG A 91 -0.12 1.26 -5.45
CA ARG A 91 1.19 1.64 -6.01
C ARG A 91 1.07 2.10 -7.46
N ALA A 92 0.35 1.36 -8.30
CA ALA A 92 0.11 1.74 -9.69
C ALA A 92 -0.62 3.08 -9.79
N SER A 93 -1.62 3.30 -8.93
CA SER A 93 -2.37 4.55 -8.88
C SER A 93 -1.53 5.73 -8.39
N GLU A 94 -0.69 5.53 -7.36
CA GLU A 94 0.25 6.54 -6.86
C GLU A 94 1.24 6.95 -7.95
N GLU A 95 1.78 5.98 -8.69
CA GLU A 95 2.71 6.22 -9.79
C GLU A 95 2.04 6.95 -10.95
N MET A 96 0.82 6.54 -11.33
CA MET A 96 0.04 7.23 -12.36
C MET A 96 -0.22 8.69 -11.96
N LEU A 97 -0.65 8.94 -10.71
CA LEU A 97 -0.84 10.30 -10.20
C LEU A 97 0.47 11.10 -10.24
N ARG A 98 1.60 10.50 -9.87
CA ARG A 98 2.91 11.15 -9.92
C ARG A 98 3.26 11.59 -11.34
N ILE A 99 3.05 10.73 -12.34
CA ILE A 99 3.29 11.04 -13.75
C ILE A 99 2.39 12.21 -14.19
N GLN A 100 1.07 12.11 -13.96
CA GLN A 100 0.12 13.15 -14.37
C GLN A 100 0.40 14.50 -13.72
N VAL A 101 0.79 14.51 -12.45
CA VAL A 101 1.18 15.74 -11.75
C VAL A 101 2.48 16.31 -12.33
N THR A 102 3.48 15.47 -12.61
CA THR A 102 4.75 15.91 -13.20
C THR A 102 4.52 16.59 -14.54
N ASP A 103 3.70 15.98 -15.40
CA ASP A 103 3.31 16.53 -16.69
C ASP A 103 2.54 17.85 -16.55
N LEU A 104 1.59 17.93 -15.61
CA LEU A 104 0.83 19.16 -15.36
C LEU A 104 1.76 20.33 -14.97
N PHE A 105 2.74 20.07 -14.09
CA PHE A 105 3.71 21.10 -13.71
C PHE A 105 4.66 21.43 -14.87
N ALA A 106 5.10 20.47 -15.67
CA ALA A 106 5.96 20.74 -16.82
C ALA A 106 5.29 21.70 -17.82
N ASP A 107 3.99 21.52 -18.07
CA ASP A 107 3.26 22.33 -19.04
C ASP A 107 2.74 23.66 -18.47
N ASN A 108 2.45 23.73 -17.17
CA ASN A 108 1.67 24.84 -16.59
C ASN A 108 2.24 25.42 -15.27
N ALA A 109 3.48 25.09 -14.87
CA ALA A 109 4.03 25.45 -13.55
C ALA A 109 3.85 26.91 -13.12
N THR A 110 3.97 27.87 -14.04
CA THR A 110 3.88 29.30 -13.72
C THR A 110 2.45 29.86 -13.71
N GLN A 111 1.46 29.05 -14.11
CA GLN A 111 0.07 29.48 -14.29
C GLN A 111 -0.89 28.81 -13.31
N LEU A 112 -0.43 27.80 -12.56
CA LEU A 112 -1.27 27.07 -11.61
C LEU A 112 -1.54 27.94 -10.36
N PRO A 113 -2.81 28.15 -9.99
CA PRO A 113 -3.16 28.79 -8.72
C PRO A 113 -2.59 28.04 -7.52
N ASP A 114 -2.23 28.77 -6.46
CA ASP A 114 -1.68 28.17 -5.23
C ASP A 114 -2.61 27.12 -4.60
N ASP A 115 -3.92 27.35 -4.66
CA ASP A 115 -4.92 26.41 -4.14
C ASP A 115 -4.90 25.07 -4.87
N ILE A 116 -4.66 25.07 -6.18
CA ILE A 116 -4.51 23.85 -7.00
C ILE A 116 -3.25 23.09 -6.59
N ILE A 117 -2.13 23.81 -6.43
CA ILE A 117 -0.86 23.23 -5.99
C ILE A 117 -1.04 22.60 -4.59
N ALA A 118 -1.72 23.30 -3.68
CA ALA A 118 -2.03 22.80 -2.35
C ALA A 118 -2.96 21.57 -2.40
N GLY A 119 -3.98 21.58 -3.25
CA GLY A 119 -4.88 20.45 -3.49
C GLY A 119 -4.13 19.20 -3.97
N ILE A 120 -3.28 19.34 -4.99
CA ILE A 120 -2.44 18.26 -5.53
C ILE A 120 -1.51 17.70 -4.44
N ARG A 121 -0.86 18.56 -3.66
CA ARG A 121 0.01 18.13 -2.55
C ARG A 121 -0.79 17.33 -1.52
N ARG A 122 -1.96 17.81 -1.11
CA ARG A 122 -2.84 17.10 -0.16
C ARG A 122 -3.29 15.74 -0.69
N LEU A 123 -3.63 15.67 -1.97
CA LEU A 123 -4.00 14.41 -2.63
C LEU A 123 -2.85 13.41 -2.61
N ARG A 124 -1.65 13.81 -3.04
CA ARG A 124 -0.46 12.95 -3.04
C ARG A 124 -0.12 12.41 -1.65
N VAL A 125 -0.16 13.28 -0.64
CA VAL A 125 0.08 12.87 0.76
C VAL A 125 -0.99 11.87 1.22
N THR A 126 -2.25 12.08 0.85
CA THR A 126 -3.36 11.18 1.20
C THR A 126 -3.20 9.81 0.56
N VAL A 127 -2.84 9.73 -0.72
CA VAL A 127 -2.55 8.45 -1.40
C VAL A 127 -1.36 7.73 -0.76
N ALA A 128 -0.28 8.45 -0.43
CA ALA A 128 0.87 7.87 0.25
C ALA A 128 0.50 7.29 1.64
N LYS A 129 -0.41 7.96 2.38
CA LYS A 129 -0.94 7.44 3.65
C LYS A 129 -1.75 6.16 3.47
N LEU A 130 -2.53 6.05 2.40
CA LEU A 130 -3.24 4.80 2.07
C LEU A 130 -2.25 3.67 1.80
N ARG A 131 -1.22 3.91 0.99
CA ARG A 131 -0.15 2.92 0.75
C ARG A 131 0.51 2.48 2.06
N MET A 132 0.79 3.41 2.97
CA MET A 132 1.35 3.07 4.28
C MET A 132 0.39 2.22 5.12
N ALA A 133 -0.91 2.54 5.14
CA ALA A 133 -1.90 1.77 5.90
C ALA A 133 -2.00 0.32 5.41
N ILE A 134 -2.03 0.09 4.10
CA ILE A 134 -2.01 -1.25 3.50
C ILE A 134 -0.67 -1.94 3.78
N GLY A 135 0.44 -1.22 3.63
CA GLY A 135 1.78 -1.72 3.90
C GLY A 135 1.99 -2.20 5.34
N ASN A 136 1.34 -1.57 6.31
CA ASN A 136 1.36 -2.02 7.70
C ASN A 136 0.71 -3.39 7.88
N VAL A 137 -0.43 -3.65 7.21
CA VAL A 137 -1.09 -4.96 7.24
C VAL A 137 -0.25 -6.02 6.53
N LEU A 138 0.38 -5.69 5.40
CA LEU A 138 1.36 -6.56 4.74
C LEU A 138 2.56 -6.89 5.63
N SER A 139 3.02 -5.93 6.44
CA SER A 139 4.12 -6.18 7.38
C SER A 139 3.73 -7.21 8.44
N ILE A 140 2.49 -7.19 8.93
CA ILE A 140 2.01 -8.21 9.87
C ILE A 140 1.97 -9.58 9.17
N GLU A 141 1.42 -9.68 7.95
CA GLU A 141 1.40 -10.94 7.18
C GLU A 141 2.80 -11.52 7.05
N ALA A 142 3.78 -10.69 6.67
CA ALA A 142 5.16 -11.12 6.48
C ALA A 142 5.83 -11.59 7.78
N GLN A 143 5.46 -11.04 8.94
CA GLN A 143 5.96 -11.44 10.26
C GLN A 143 5.32 -12.73 10.75
N LEU A 144 4.04 -12.95 10.43
CA LEU A 144 3.28 -14.15 10.82
C LEU A 144 3.56 -15.35 9.91
N ARG A 145 3.97 -15.12 8.66
CA ARG A 145 4.36 -16.18 7.75
C ARG A 145 5.50 -16.95 8.42
N PRO A 146 5.34 -18.26 8.71
CA PRO A 146 6.41 -19.04 9.32
C PRO A 146 7.65 -18.84 8.47
N ALA A 147 8.78 -18.51 9.11
CA ALA A 147 10.06 -18.39 8.44
C ALA A 147 10.19 -19.64 7.59
N LYS A 148 10.02 -19.50 6.26
CA LYS A 148 10.10 -20.65 5.35
C LYS A 148 11.38 -21.34 5.74
N PRO A 149 11.35 -22.61 6.18
CA PRO A 149 12.58 -23.29 6.52
C PRO A 149 13.45 -23.15 5.29
N THR A 150 14.50 -22.36 5.42
CA THR A 150 15.41 -22.13 4.31
C THR A 150 16.00 -23.50 4.10
N ASP A 151 15.65 -24.12 2.99
CA ASP A 151 15.91 -25.52 2.67
C ASP A 151 17.42 -25.76 2.38
N LYS A 152 18.26 -25.30 3.31
CA LYS A 152 19.73 -25.27 3.21
C LYS A 152 20.37 -25.41 4.59
N ALA A 153 20.06 -26.52 5.23
CA ALA A 153 21.11 -27.44 5.65
C ALA A 153 20.47 -28.83 5.73
N LYS A 154 20.52 -29.56 4.60
CA LYS A 154 20.63 -31.02 4.69
C LYS A 154 21.88 -31.27 5.51
N VAL A 155 21.74 -31.33 6.82
CA VAL A 155 22.71 -31.95 7.69
C VAL A 155 22.75 -33.39 7.24
N SER A 156 23.69 -33.71 6.35
CA SER A 156 23.87 -35.08 5.91
C SER A 156 24.21 -35.91 7.15
N ASN A 157 23.72 -37.15 7.19
CA ASN A 157 24.08 -38.06 8.29
C ASN A 157 25.60 -38.19 8.46
N GLU A 158 26.39 -37.96 7.40
CA GLU A 158 27.85 -37.88 7.45
C GLU A 158 28.35 -36.74 8.35
N PHE A 159 27.71 -35.56 8.36
CA PHE A 159 28.07 -34.45 9.25
C PHE A 159 27.78 -34.78 10.71
N LEU A 160 26.63 -35.41 11.00
CA LEU A 160 26.31 -35.88 12.36
C LEU A 160 27.26 -37.00 12.82
N THR A 161 27.68 -37.87 11.90
CA THR A 161 28.62 -38.95 12.21
C THR A 161 30.01 -38.39 12.48
N ALA A 162 30.49 -37.44 11.66
CA ALA A 162 31.77 -36.76 11.85
C ALA A 162 31.82 -35.98 13.17
N LEU A 163 30.73 -35.30 13.56
CA LEU A 163 30.60 -34.63 14.86
C LEU A 163 30.68 -35.62 16.02
N LYS A 164 30.04 -36.78 15.90
CA LYS A 164 30.05 -37.84 16.92
C LYS A 164 31.44 -38.47 17.05
N THR A 165 32.15 -38.66 15.94
CA THR A 165 33.54 -39.15 15.96
C THR A 165 34.48 -38.11 16.56
N ALA A 166 34.31 -36.83 16.22
CA ALA A 166 35.13 -35.75 16.76
C ALA A 166 34.96 -35.55 18.27
N THR A 167 33.74 -35.71 18.81
CA THR A 167 33.48 -35.61 20.27
C THR A 167 33.87 -36.86 21.04
N SER A 168 33.94 -38.04 20.39
CA SER A 168 34.38 -39.29 21.02
C SER A 168 35.91 -39.34 21.22
N ASN A 169 36.68 -38.62 20.39
CA ASN A 169 38.14 -38.52 20.50
C ASN A 169 38.63 -37.46 21.51
N THR A 170 37.76 -36.58 22.01
CA THR A 170 38.15 -35.52 22.96
C THR A 170 38.12 -35.97 24.43
N TYR A 171 37.71 -37.22 24.71
CA TYR A 171 37.62 -37.77 26.07
C TYR A 171 38.74 -38.76 26.44
N TYR A 172 39.75 -38.94 25.59
CA TYR A 172 40.94 -39.73 25.90
C TYR A 172 42.21 -38.96 25.53
N HIS A 173 42.58 -37.98 26.37
CA HIS A 173 43.96 -37.58 26.59
C HIS A 173 44.11 -36.97 27.99
#